data_AF-A0A8T6MB11-F1
#
_entry.id   AF-A0A8T6MB11-F1
#
_cell.length_a   1.000
_cell.length_b   1.000
_cell.length_c   1.000
_cell.angle_alpha   90.00
_cell.angle_beta   90.00
_cell.angle_gamma   90.00
#
_symmetry.space_group_name_H-M   'P 1'
#
loop_
_entity.id
_entity.type
_entity.pdbx_description
1 polymer ?
#
loop_
_entity_poly.entity_id
_entity_poly.type
_entity_poly.pdbx_seq_one_letter_code
_entity_poly.pdbx_strand_id
1 'polypeptide(L)'
;MNKLQHLLVKLAEEGSEIAQIALKTSQFGPDERMPGQPHSNFDRCHQELDDLMAIIEMLNENENYNFNYSPSRDRIEAKKTKVEKYRDYSIHLGLVDGEQH
;
A
#
# COMPACT_ATOMS: atom_id res chain seq x y z
N MET A 1 -7.63 -15.22 -21.37
CA MET A 1 -7.70 -14.02 -20.52
C MET A 1 -7.74 -12.80 -21.43
N ASN A 2 -8.74 -11.94 -21.30
CA ASN A 2 -8.75 -10.65 -22.02
C ASN A 2 -7.90 -9.60 -21.28
N LYS A 3 -7.63 -8.45 -21.90
CA LYS A 3 -6.76 -7.41 -21.31
C LYS A 3 -7.30 -6.87 -19.99
N LEU A 4 -8.61 -6.71 -19.83
CA LEU A 4 -9.20 -6.26 -18.54
C LEU A 4 -8.92 -7.29 -17.44
N GLN A 5 -9.19 -8.57 -17.70
CA GLN A 5 -8.91 -9.64 -16.74
C GLN A 5 -7.42 -9.70 -16.38
N HIS A 6 -6.53 -9.48 -17.35
CA HIS A 6 -5.09 -9.42 -17.09
C HIS A 6 -4.71 -8.26 -16.17
N LEU A 7 -5.23 -7.05 -16.42
CA LEU A 7 -4.96 -5.88 -15.58
C LEU A 7 -5.53 -6.04 -14.17
N LEU A 8 -6.69 -6.68 -14.01
CA LEU A 8 -7.25 -6.99 -12.69
C LEU A 8 -6.40 -8.01 -11.92
N VAL A 9 -5.81 -8.99 -12.61
CA VAL A 9 -4.83 -9.92 -12.00
C VAL A 9 -3.59 -9.15 -11.55
N LYS A 10 -3.04 -8.29 -12.42
CA LYS A 10 -1.89 -7.43 -12.07
C LYS A 10 -2.19 -6.52 -10.88
N LEU A 11 -3.36 -5.87 -10.85
CA LEU A 11 -3.79 -5.02 -9.73
C LEU A 11 -3.79 -5.79 -8.39
N ALA A 12 -4.24 -7.04 -8.41
CA ALA A 12 -4.23 -7.90 -7.22
C ALA A 12 -2.82 -8.37 -6.82
N GLU A 13 -1.94 -8.60 -7.80
CA GLU A 13 -0.53 -8.93 -7.60
C GLU A 13 0.20 -7.78 -6.90
N GLU A 14 0.12 -6.55 -7.42
CA GLU A 14 0.79 -5.37 -6.81
C GLU A 14 0.29 -5.14 -5.37
N GLY A 15 -1.02 -5.31 -5.13
CA GLY A 15 -1.58 -5.22 -3.78
C GLY A 15 -1.02 -6.28 -2.81
N SER A 16 -0.69 -7.47 -3.33
CA SER A 16 -0.09 -8.55 -2.55
C SER A 16 1.41 -8.31 -2.29
N GLU A 17 2.11 -7.70 -3.24
CA GLU A 17 3.52 -7.31 -3.09
C GLU A 17 3.69 -6.16 -2.10
N ILE A 18 2.81 -5.15 -2.13
CA ILE A 18 2.71 -4.11 -1.10
C ILE A 18 2.49 -4.73 0.29
N ALA A 19 1.56 -5.68 0.41
CA ALA A 19 1.32 -6.36 1.69
C ALA A 19 2.58 -7.11 2.16
N GLN A 20 3.27 -7.80 1.24
CA GLN A 20 4.49 -8.53 1.57
C GLN A 20 5.60 -7.59 2.07
N ILE A 21 5.88 -6.49 1.36
CA ILE A 21 6.95 -5.57 1.74
C ILE A 21 6.61 -4.79 3.01
N ALA A 22 5.35 -4.41 3.22
CA ALA A 22 4.92 -3.76 4.46
C ALA A 22 5.13 -4.67 5.69
N LEU A 23 4.81 -5.97 5.57
CA LEU A 23 5.05 -6.95 6.63
C LEU A 23 6.54 -7.16 6.89
N LYS A 24 7.36 -7.28 5.85
CA LYS A 24 8.83 -7.34 5.98
C LYS A 24 9.39 -6.10 6.68
N THR A 25 8.92 -4.92 6.27
CA THR A 25 9.31 -3.64 6.85
C THR A 25 8.97 -3.57 8.34
N SER A 26 7.77 -4.04 8.72
CA SER A 26 7.37 -4.10 10.12
C SER A 26 8.26 -5.04 10.96
N GLN A 27 8.80 -6.10 10.35
CA GLN A 27 9.60 -7.10 11.04
C GLN A 27 11.09 -6.74 11.13
N PHE A 28 11.64 -6.12 10.10
CA PHE A 28 13.08 -5.89 9.95
C PHE A 28 13.49 -4.42 9.96
N GLY A 29 12.52 -3.51 9.94
CA GLY A 29 12.75 -2.08 9.89
C GLY A 29 12.85 -1.52 8.46
N PRO A 30 12.73 -0.19 8.33
CA PRO A 30 12.68 0.50 7.04
C PRO A 30 13.99 0.46 6.26
N ASP A 31 15.12 0.50 6.96
CA ASP A 31 16.46 0.61 6.36
C ASP A 31 17.10 -0.74 6.00
N GLU A 32 16.47 -1.85 6.38
CA GLU A 32 17.01 -3.18 6.09
C GLU A 32 17.11 -3.41 4.58
N ARG A 33 18.23 -4.03 4.17
CA ARG A 33 18.54 -4.40 2.78
C ARG A 33 18.86 -5.90 2.74
N MET A 34 18.03 -6.64 2.03
CA MET A 34 18.24 -8.08 1.83
C MET A 34 19.58 -8.32 1.10
N PRO A 35 20.39 -9.32 1.51
CA PRO A 35 21.62 -9.65 0.82
C PRO A 35 21.40 -9.88 -0.69
N GLY A 36 22.16 -9.15 -1.52
CA GLY A 36 22.05 -9.21 -2.97
C GLY A 36 21.06 -8.23 -3.61
N GLN A 37 20.41 -7.37 -2.82
CA GLN A 37 19.49 -6.32 -3.28
C GLN A 37 20.01 -4.94 -2.85
N PRO A 38 20.21 -3.97 -3.78
CA PRO A 38 20.66 -2.63 -3.43
C PRO A 38 19.64 -1.75 -2.68
N HIS A 39 18.34 -2.06 -2.68
CA HIS A 39 17.26 -1.22 -2.14
C HIS A 39 16.88 -1.57 -0.69
N SER A 40 16.50 -0.55 0.09
CA SER A 40 15.94 -0.72 1.43
C SER A 40 14.48 -1.17 1.37
N ASN A 41 13.93 -1.62 2.49
CA ASN A 41 12.52 -1.99 2.58
C ASN A 41 11.59 -0.82 2.24
N PHE A 42 11.92 0.42 2.65
CA PHE A 42 11.16 1.60 2.23
C PHE A 42 11.32 1.92 0.74
N ASP A 43 12.54 1.84 0.18
CA ASP A 43 12.74 2.01 -1.27
C ASP A 43 11.87 1.04 -2.07
N ARG A 44 11.79 -0.22 -1.63
CA ARG A 44 10.97 -1.25 -2.26
C ARG A 44 9.49 -1.00 -2.07
N CYS A 45 9.06 -0.55 -0.90
CA CYS A 45 7.67 -0.17 -0.65
C CYS A 45 7.20 0.93 -1.64
N HIS A 46 8.06 1.90 -1.94
CA HIS A 46 7.77 2.91 -2.96
C HIS A 46 7.64 2.29 -4.36
N GLN A 47 8.52 1.37 -4.74
CA GLN A 47 8.45 0.68 -6.03
C GLN A 47 7.11 -0.05 -6.23
N GLU A 48 6.67 -0.84 -5.24
CA GLU A 48 5.38 -1.55 -5.34
C GLU A 48 4.17 -0.59 -5.38
N LEU A 49 4.28 0.57 -4.72
CA LEU A 49 3.25 1.62 -4.80
C LEU A 49 3.20 2.27 -6.18
N ASP A 50 4.35 2.53 -6.79
CA ASP A 50 4.46 3.06 -8.15
C ASP A 50 3.89 2.06 -9.18
N ASP A 51 4.19 0.77 -9.01
CA ASP A 51 3.65 -0.29 -9.87
C ASP A 51 2.12 -0.41 -9.74
N LEU A 52 1.57 -0.34 -8.52
CA LEU A 52 0.12 -0.26 -8.31
C LEU A 52 -0.50 0.96 -9.02
N MET A 53 0.14 2.12 -8.93
CA MET A 53 -0.33 3.35 -9.58
C MET A 53 -0.31 3.21 -11.10
N ALA A 54 0.73 2.60 -11.67
CA ALA A 54 0.80 2.31 -13.10
C ALA A 54 -0.38 1.43 -13.57
N ILE A 55 -0.75 0.39 -12.82
CA ILE A 55 -1.91 -0.45 -13.16
C ILE A 55 -3.23 0.35 -13.08
N ILE A 56 -3.39 1.22 -12.09
CA ILE A 56 -4.55 2.11 -11.97
C ILE A 56 -4.64 3.05 -13.19
N GLU A 57 -3.53 3.64 -13.62
CA GLU A 57 -3.47 4.49 -14.81
C GLU A 57 -3.87 3.72 -16.06
N MET A 58 -3.29 2.53 -16.28
CA MET A 58 -3.64 1.67 -17.42
C MET A 58 -5.12 1.26 -17.44
N LEU A 59 -5.74 1.07 -16.28
CA LEU A 59 -7.18 0.79 -16.16
C LEU A 59 -8.03 2.03 -16.48
N ASN A 60 -7.59 3.22 -16.07
CA ASN A 60 -8.26 4.49 -16.30
C ASN A 60 -8.14 4.97 -17.76
N GLU A 61 -6.99 4.77 -18.41
CA GLU A 61 -6.73 5.20 -19.80
C GLU A 61 -7.62 4.49 -20.83
N ASN A 62 -8.15 3.31 -20.50
CA ASN A 62 -9.02 2.58 -21.41
C ASN A 62 -10.49 2.94 -21.18
N GLU A 63 -11.02 3.82 -22.05
CA GLU A 63 -12.41 4.27 -22.01
C GLU A 63 -13.44 3.12 -22.03
N ASN A 64 -13.09 1.96 -22.61
CA ASN A 64 -14.01 0.80 -22.65
C ASN A 64 -14.21 0.13 -21.28
N TYR A 65 -13.31 0.35 -20.31
CA TYR A 65 -13.42 -0.24 -18.98
C TYR A 65 -14.24 0.60 -18.03
N ASN A 66 -14.38 1.90 -18.32
CA ASN A 66 -15.14 2.86 -17.51
C ASN A 66 -14.72 2.84 -16.02
N PHE A 67 -13.44 2.55 -15.74
CA PHE A 67 -12.92 2.39 -14.38
C PHE A 67 -12.93 3.72 -13.61
N ASN A 68 -12.47 4.80 -14.26
CA ASN A 68 -12.57 6.20 -13.81
C ASN A 68 -12.23 6.42 -12.32
N TYR A 69 -11.27 5.66 -11.81
CA TYR A 69 -10.83 5.80 -10.43
C TYR A 69 -10.09 7.12 -10.26
N SER A 70 -10.50 7.88 -9.24
CA SER A 70 -9.74 9.02 -8.73
C SER A 70 -9.68 8.95 -7.20
N PRO A 71 -8.53 9.30 -6.60
CA PRO A 71 -8.41 9.37 -5.15
C PRO A 71 -9.41 10.38 -4.56
N SER A 72 -10.23 9.94 -3.60
CA SER A 72 -11.11 10.84 -2.86
C SER A 72 -10.39 11.34 -1.61
N ARG A 73 -10.09 12.64 -1.56
CA ARG A 73 -9.45 13.29 -0.40
C ARG A 73 -10.24 13.03 0.88
N ASP A 74 -11.56 13.15 0.84
CA ASP A 74 -12.44 12.93 1.99
C ASP A 74 -12.36 11.49 2.51
N ARG A 75 -12.41 10.49 1.61
CA ARG A 75 -12.26 9.08 2.02
C ARG A 75 -10.89 8.81 2.63
N ILE A 76 -9.83 9.41 2.09
CA ILE A 76 -8.47 9.25 2.60
C ILE A 76 -8.34 9.89 3.99
N GLU A 77 -8.83 11.12 4.19
CA GLU A 77 -8.80 11.78 5.50
C GLU A 77 -9.63 11.01 6.54
N ALA A 78 -10.83 10.56 6.18
CA ALA A 78 -11.65 9.73 7.07
C ALA A 78 -10.93 8.43 7.47
N LYS A 79 -10.19 7.80 6.53
CA LYS A 79 -9.38 6.61 6.82
C LYS A 79 -8.23 6.93 7.77
N LYS A 80 -7.51 8.05 7.59
CA LYS A 80 -6.45 8.50 8.50
C LYS A 80 -6.97 8.70 9.93
N THR A 81 -8.04 9.47 10.10
CA THR A 81 -8.67 9.70 11.41
C THR A 81 -9.09 8.38 12.06
N LYS A 82 -9.63 7.44 11.28
CA LYS A 82 -10.03 6.12 11.78
C LYS A 82 -8.83 5.30 12.25
N VAL A 83 -7.69 5.34 11.55
CA VAL A 83 -6.46 4.64 11.94
C VAL A 83 -5.94 5.16 13.28
N GLU A 84 -5.78 6.49 13.41
CA GLU A 84 -5.31 7.10 14.67
C GLU A 84 -6.24 6.79 15.84
N LYS A 85 -7.56 6.93 15.64
CA LYS A 85 -8.55 6.61 16.67
C LYS A 85 -8.38 5.19 17.24
N TYR A 86 -8.13 4.19 16.39
CA TYR A 86 -7.96 2.81 16.86
C TYR A 86 -6.60 2.58 17.49
N ARG A 87 -5.55 3.25 17.02
CA ARG A 87 -4.24 3.24 17.67
C ARG A 87 -4.33 3.80 19.09
N ASP A 88 -4.93 4.98 19.26
CA ASP A 88 -5.12 5.61 20.58
C ASP A 88 -5.97 4.74 21.52
N TYR A 89 -7.00 4.09 20.98
CA TYR A 89 -7.79 3.14 21.74
C TYR A 89 -6.96 1.91 22.18
N SER A 90 -6.10 1.39 21.30
CA SER A 90 -5.20 0.27 21.62
C SER A 90 -4.17 0.64 22.68
N ILE A 91 -3.66 1.88 22.65
CA ILE A 91 -2.77 2.43 23.68
C ILE A 91 -3.52 2.56 25.02
N HIS A 92 -4.74 3.09 25.02
CA HIS A 92 -5.57 3.18 26.22
C HIS A 92 -5.84 1.82 26.87
N LEU A 93 -5.99 0.77 26.07
CA LEU A 93 -6.14 -0.61 26.55
C LEU A 93 -4.82 -1.25 27.01
N GLY A 94 -3.67 -0.60 26.81
CA GLY A 94 -2.35 -1.13 27.14
C GLY A 94 -1.89 -2.28 26.23
N LEU A 95 -2.45 -2.39 25.02
CA LEU A 95 -2.13 -3.46 24.06
C LEU A 95 -1.01 -3.07 23.08
N VAL A 96 -0.75 -1.77 22.92
CA VAL A 96 0.30 -1.21 22.06
C VAL A 96 0.96 -0.05 22.82
N ASP A 97 2.27 0.09 22.70
CA ASP A 97 3.02 1.18 23.31
C ASP A 97 2.72 2.53 22.63
N GLY A 98 2.69 3.60 23.42
CA GLY A 98 2.66 4.96 22.88
C GLY A 98 4.01 5.35 22.25
N GLU A 99 4.01 6.35 21.37
CA GLU A 99 5.25 6.92 20.86
C GLU A 99 6.08 7.50 22.01
N GLN A 100 7.30 6.98 22.19
CA GLN A 100 8.29 7.61 23.06
C GLN A 100 8.93 8.75 22.26
N HIS A 101 8.67 9.99 22.69
CA HIS A 101 9.32 11.20 22.18
C HIS A 101 10.77 11.31 22.65
#